data_AF-A0A2H5WNZ6-F1
#
_entry.id   AF-A0A2H5WNZ6-F1
#
_cell.length_a   1.000
_cell.length_b   1.000
_cell.length_c   1.000
_cell.angle_alpha   90.00
_cell.angle_beta   90.00
_cell.angle_gamma   90.00
#
_symmetry.space_group_name_H-M   'P 1'
#
loop_
_entity.id
_entity.type
_entity.pdbx_description
1 polymer ?
#
loop_
_entity_poly.entity_id
_entity_poly.type
_entity_poly.pdbx_seq_one_letter_code
_entity_poly.pdbx_strand_id
1 'polypeptide(L)' 'MVRLALEQLEPADRDLLWLHDGEGYTLKELAPHFGCTEVCLRQRLHRARQRLKRLLSDEK' A
#
# COMPACT_ATOMS: atom_id res chain seq x y z
N MET A 1 15.88 5.15 4.39
CA MET A 1 15.51 5.09 2.96
C MET A 1 14.10 4.53 2.81
N VAL A 2 13.81 3.22 3.02
CA VAL A 2 12.44 2.67 2.85
C VAL A 2 11.36 3.30 3.76
N ARG A 3 11.68 3.61 5.03
CA ARG A 3 10.71 4.18 6.00
C ARG A 3 10.19 5.56 5.59
N LEU A 4 11.07 6.44 5.09
CA LEU A 4 10.73 7.78 4.60
C LEU A 4 9.87 7.74 3.33
N ALA A 5 10.13 6.77 2.44
CA ALA A 5 9.31 6.58 1.24
C ALA A 5 7.88 6.12 1.58
N LEU A 6 7.71 5.34 2.65
CA LEU A 6 6.39 4.93 3.17
C LEU A 6 5.64 6.07 3.87
N GLU A 7 6.35 7.04 4.48
CA GLU A 7 5.74 8.23 5.08
C GLU A 7 5.11 9.18 4.04
N GLN A 8 5.50 9.08 2.77
CA GLN A 8 4.91 9.86 1.68
C GLN A 8 3.64 9.23 1.07
N LEU A 9 3.25 8.05 1.55
CA LEU A 9 1.96 7.43 1.21
C LEU A 9 0.88 7.89 2.18
N GLU A 10 -0.38 7.88 1.73
CA GLU A 10 -1.48 8.05 2.68
C GLU A 10 -1.42 6.95 3.76
N PRO A 11 -1.74 7.27 5.03
CA PRO A 11 -1.62 6.31 6.13
C PRO A 11 -2.32 4.98 5.83
N ALA A 12 -3.52 5.04 5.25
CA ALA A 12 -4.29 3.86 4.91
C ALA A 12 -3.68 3.05 3.75
N ASP A 13 -2.96 3.68 2.82
CA ASP A 13 -2.26 2.95 1.73
C ASP A 13 -0.99 2.28 2.25
N ARG A 14 -0.30 2.89 3.22
CA ARG A 14 0.84 2.28 3.92
C ARG A 14 0.40 1.07 4.73
N ASP A 15 -0.67 1.18 5.49
CA ASP A 15 -1.19 0.09 6.32
C ASP A 15 -1.68 -1.07 5.43
N LEU A 16 -2.33 -0.76 4.31
CA LEU A 16 -2.74 -1.74 3.30
C LEU A 16 -1.54 -2.50 2.72
N LEU A 17 -0.45 -1.80 2.41
CA LEU A 17 0.81 -2.40 1.96
C LEU A 17 1.42 -3.32 3.03
N TRP A 18 1.46 -2.87 4.29
CA TRP A 18 2.02 -3.67 5.39
C TRP A 18 1.20 -4.94 5.63
N LEU A 19 -0.12 -4.82 5.73
CA LEU A 19 -1.00 -5.95 5.98
C LEU A 19 -0.99 -6.95 4.81
N HIS A 20 -0.98 -6.47 3.57
CA HIS A 20 -0.97 -7.37 2.41
C HIS A 20 0.41 -7.96 2.12
N ASP A 21 1.43 -7.12 1.93
CA ASP A 21 2.76 -7.55 1.46
C ASP A 21 3.68 -7.99 2.62
N GLY A 22 3.43 -7.53 3.85
CA GLY A 22 4.19 -7.93 5.05
C GLY A 22 3.56 -9.10 5.80
N GLU A 23 2.28 -8.98 6.15
CA GLU A 23 1.56 -9.98 6.97
C GLU A 23 0.81 -11.04 6.13
N GLY A 24 0.66 -10.82 4.82
CA GLY A 24 0.04 -11.80 3.91
C GLY A 24 -1.49 -11.82 3.89
N TYR A 25 -2.16 -10.80 4.44
CA TYR A 25 -3.62 -10.69 4.37
C TYR A 25 -4.11 -10.54 2.93
N THR A 26 -5.22 -11.21 2.61
CA THR A 26 -5.85 -11.07 1.30
C THR A 26 -6.66 -9.77 1.21
N LEU A 27 -6.81 -9.23 0.00
CA LEU A 27 -7.63 -8.03 -0.21
C LEU A 27 -9.10 -8.23 0.18
N LYS A 28 -9.59 -9.47 0.08
CA LYS A 28 -10.94 -9.83 0.51
C LYS A 28 -11.12 -9.68 2.02
N GLU A 29 -10.13 -10.07 2.82
CA GLU A 29 -10.14 -9.93 4.28
C GLU A 29 -10.00 -8.47 4.72
N LEU A 30 -9.25 -7.68 3.95
CA LEU A 30 -9.01 -6.27 4.24
C LEU A 30 -10.15 -5.35 3.78
N ALA A 31 -10.93 -5.74 2.77
CA ALA A 31 -12.02 -4.92 2.23
C ALA A 31 -12.99 -4.36 3.31
N PRO A 32 -13.49 -5.18 4.25
CA PRO A 32 -14.30 -4.69 5.37
C PRO A 32 -13.53 -3.74 6.30
N HIS A 33 -12.26 -4.03 6.60
CA HIS A 33 -11.44 -3.23 7.51
C HIS A 33 -11.19 -1.81 6.97
N PHE A 34 -11.01 -1.70 5.66
CA PHE A 34 -10.80 -0.41 4.97
C PHE A 34 -12.09 0.23 4.45
N GLY A 35 -13.25 -0.35 4.72
CA GLY A 35 -14.55 0.18 4.29
C GLY A 35 -14.71 0.32 2.78
N CYS A 36 -14.04 -0.52 1.98
CA CYS A 36 -14.08 -0.45 0.52
C CYS A 36 -14.03 -1.83 -0.14
N THR A 37 -14.31 -1.88 -1.45
CA THR A 37 -14.31 -3.15 -2.18
C THR A 37 -12.91 -3.67 -2.43
N GLU A 38 -12.77 -4.99 -2.62
CA GLU A 38 -11.52 -5.63 -3.03
C GLU A 38 -10.93 -4.98 -4.30
N VAL A 39 -11.79 -4.61 -5.26
CA VAL A 39 -11.38 -3.90 -6.48
C VAL A 39 -10.77 -2.54 -6.17
N CYS A 40 -11.36 -1.79 -5.23
CA CYS A 40 -10.81 -0.51 -4.75
C CYS A 40 -9.42 -0.73 -4.12
N LEU A 41 -9.30 -1.69 -3.20
CA LEU A 41 -8.03 -2.01 -2.54
C LEU A 41 -6.94 -2.42 -3.53
N ARG A 42 -7.28 -3.20 -4.57
CA ARG A 42 -6.34 -3.58 -5.62
C ARG A 42 -5.78 -2.35 -6.36
N GLN A 43 -6.64 -1.38 -6.67
CA GLN A 43 -6.20 -0.14 -7.30
C GLN A 43 -5.32 0.70 -6.37
N ARG A 44 -5.69 0.78 -5.08
CA ARG A 44 -4.91 1.47 -4.05
C ARG A 44 -3.53 0.86 -3.88
N LEU A 45 -3.43 -0.47 -3.71
CA LEU A 45 -2.15 -1.19 -3.67
C LEU A 45 -1.30 -0.93 -4.91
N HIS A 46 -1.90 -0.97 -6.10
CA HIS A 46 -1.15 -0.70 -7.33
C HIS A 46 -0.55 0.70 -7.33
N ARG A 47 -1.34 1.73 -6.98
CA ARG A 47 -0.86 3.12 -6.89
C ARG A 47 0.22 3.28 -5.82
N ALA A 48 0.01 2.69 -4.65
CA ALA A 48 0.96 2.74 -3.54
C ALA A 48 2.32 2.12 -3.92
N ARG A 49 2.31 0.94 -4.58
CA ARG A 49 3.52 0.29 -5.11
C ARG A 49 4.20 1.12 -6.19
N GLN A 50 3.46 1.72 -7.12
CA GLN A 50 4.05 2.60 -8.13
C GLN A 50 4.73 3.82 -7.50
N ARG A 51 4.08 4.44 -6.51
CA ARG A 51 4.64 5.58 -5.78
C ARG A 51 5.88 5.19 -5.01
N LEU A 52 5.85 4.07 -4.29
CA LEU A 52 7.02 3.53 -3.58
C LEU A 52 8.18 3.25 -4.55
N LYS A 53 7.90 2.64 -5.71
CA LYS A 53 8.91 2.38 -6.74
C LYS A 53 9.56 3.66 -7.26
N ARG A 54 8.76 4.72 -7.52
CA ARG A 54 9.29 6.02 -7.97
C ARG A 54 10.20 6.64 -6.90
N LEU A 55 9.75 6.67 -5.65
CA LEU A 55 10.53 7.22 -4.54
C LEU A 55 11.86 6.48 -4.34
N LEU A 56 11.86 5.15 -4.45
CA LEU A 56 13.08 4.35 -4.37
C LEU A 56 13.98 4.47 -5.62
N SER A 57 13.42 4.88 -6.76
CA SER A 57 14.19 5.08 -8.00
C SER A 57 14.79 6.49 -8.09
N ASP A 58 14.16 7.49 -7.46
CA ASP A 58 14.68 8.87 -7.34
C ASP A 58 15.81 8.99 -6.31
N GLU A 59 15.96 8.03 -5.38
CA GLU A 59 17.04 7.99 -4.38
C GLU A 59 18.36 7.40 -4.94
N LYS A 60 18.61 7.59 -6.26
CA LYS A 60 19.76 7.01 -6.97
C LYS A 60 20.85 8.03 -7.28
#